data_AF-A0A6S7I8Z8-F1
#
_entry.id   AF-A0A6S7I8Z8-F1
#
_cell.length_a   1.000
_cell.length_b   1.000
_cell.length_c   1.000
_cell.angle_alpha   90.00
_cell.angle_beta   90.00
_cell.angle_gamma   90.00
#
_symmetry.space_group_name_H-M   'P 1'
#
loop_
_entity.id
_entity.type
_entity.pdbx_description
1 polymer ?
#
loop_
_entity_poly.entity_id
_entity_poly.type
_entity_poly.pdbx_seq_one_letter_code
_entity_poly.pdbx_strand_id
1 'polypeptide(L)'
;MHYTHITFALLFCALAVNFRASESQLSQDTFNIAQAKKITASATCGYDLPAGQNQELFCKLATVPGKFGIDGLECGECNPKVTSKDHQIKYAIDGTERWWQSPPLSRGLQYNEINITIDLGQ
;
A
#
# COMPACT_ATOMS: atom_id res chain seq x y z
N MET A 1 -45.44 32.04 46.03
CA MET A 1 -44.07 31.51 46.04
C MET A 1 -43.92 30.23 45.21
N HIS A 2 -44.91 29.33 45.11
CA HIS A 2 -44.79 28.11 44.30
C HIS A 2 -44.71 28.31 42.78
N TYR A 3 -45.43 29.30 42.22
CA TYR A 3 -45.46 29.56 40.78
C TYR A 3 -44.10 30.03 40.22
N THR A 4 -43.37 30.84 40.99
CA THR A 4 -42.04 31.36 40.63
C THR A 4 -40.96 30.29 40.61
N HIS A 5 -41.08 29.24 41.42
CA HIS A 5 -40.17 28.10 41.38
C HIS A 5 -40.43 27.18 40.17
N ILE A 6 -41.71 27.00 39.81
CA ILE A 6 -42.11 26.19 38.65
C ILE A 6 -41.63 26.85 37.35
N THR A 7 -41.79 28.17 37.21
CA THR A 7 -41.31 28.89 36.03
C THR A 7 -39.78 28.86 35.90
N PHE A 8 -39.05 28.99 37.01
CA PHE A 8 -37.58 28.89 37.01
C PHE A 8 -37.10 27.49 36.62
N ALA A 9 -37.76 26.44 37.12
CA ALA A 9 -37.44 25.06 36.77
C ALA A 9 -37.68 24.78 35.29
N LEU A 10 -38.78 25.29 34.72
CA LEU A 10 -39.09 25.15 33.29
C LEU A 10 -38.09 25.91 32.40
N LEU A 11 -37.69 27.13 32.79
CA LEU A 11 -36.67 27.90 32.09
C LEU A 11 -35.30 27.21 32.14
N PHE A 12 -34.92 26.64 33.27
CA PHE A 12 -33.66 25.91 33.41
C PHE A 12 -33.65 24.61 32.59
N CYS A 13 -34.78 23.89 32.56
CA CYS A 13 -34.97 22.75 31.68
C CYS A 13 -34.87 23.15 30.20
N ALA A 14 -35.53 24.24 29.80
CA ALA A 14 -35.47 24.74 28.43
C ALA A 14 -34.04 25.13 28.01
N LEU A 15 -33.25 25.73 28.92
CA LEU A 15 -31.85 26.05 28.66
C LEU A 15 -30.95 24.80 28.58
N ALA A 16 -31.20 23.78 29.42
CA ALA A 16 -30.44 22.53 29.41
C ALA A 16 -30.71 21.65 28.17
N VAL A 17 -31.93 21.64 27.65
CA VAL A 17 -32.32 20.84 26.46
C VAL A 17 -31.67 21.35 25.17
N ASN A 18 -31.17 22.59 25.15
CA ASN A 18 -30.47 23.17 24.00
C ASN A 18 -28.96 22.85 23.94
N PHE A 19 -28.39 22.21 24.96
CA PHE A 19 -26.98 21.84 24.98
C PHE A 19 -26.75 20.54 24.20
N ARG A 20 -26.68 20.63 22.86
CA ARG A 20 -26.18 19.53 22.04
C ARG A 20 -24.66 19.53 22.11
N ALA A 21 -24.08 18.63 22.90
CA ALA A 21 -22.67 18.30 22.79
C ALA A 21 -22.47 17.65 21.40
N SER A 22 -21.90 18.39 20.46
CA SER A 22 -21.42 17.82 19.20
C SER A 22 -20.14 17.06 19.50
N GLU A 23 -20.21 15.73 19.58
CA GLU A 23 -19.02 14.89 19.42
C GLU A 23 -18.52 15.09 17.99
N SER A 24 -17.61 16.04 17.79
CA SER A 24 -16.79 16.05 16.59
C SER A 24 -15.84 14.86 16.70
N GLN A 25 -16.26 13.71 16.19
CA GLN A 25 -15.32 12.64 15.91
C GLN A 25 -14.34 13.20 14.88
N LEU A 26 -13.10 13.44 15.32
CA LEU A 26 -12.03 13.85 14.42
C LEU A 26 -11.81 12.67 13.47
N SER A 27 -12.38 12.77 12.27
CA SER A 27 -11.99 11.92 11.15
C SER A 27 -10.52 12.17 10.94
N GLN A 28 -9.66 11.36 11.55
CA GLN A 28 -8.26 11.38 11.17
C GLN A 28 -8.22 10.84 9.75
N ASP A 29 -7.83 11.69 8.81
CA ASP A 29 -7.60 11.28 7.43
C ASP A 29 -6.64 10.09 7.46
N THR A 30 -7.09 8.94 6.98
CA THR A 30 -6.23 7.77 6.84
C THR A 30 -5.19 8.10 5.79
N PHE A 31 -3.93 8.21 6.21
CA PHE A 31 -2.81 8.48 5.30
C PHE A 31 -1.85 7.28 5.25
N ASN A 32 -1.18 7.09 4.12
CA ASN A 32 -0.21 6.03 3.95
C ASN A 32 1.08 6.36 4.70
N ILE A 33 1.25 5.79 5.90
CA ILE A 33 2.43 5.99 6.75
C ILE A 33 3.73 5.48 6.12
N ALA A 34 3.65 4.60 5.12
CA ALA A 34 4.81 4.08 4.40
C ALA A 34 5.23 4.96 3.21
N GLN A 35 4.34 5.84 2.72
CA GLN A 35 4.63 6.68 1.56
C GLN A 35 5.83 7.58 1.85
N ALA A 36 6.76 7.65 0.89
CA ALA A 36 8.00 8.41 0.98
C ALA A 36 8.92 8.04 2.17
N LYS A 37 8.71 6.89 2.83
CA LYS A 37 9.63 6.35 3.83
C LYS A 37 10.82 5.65 3.19
N LYS A 38 11.87 5.39 3.98
CA LYS A 38 12.98 4.57 3.52
C LYS A 38 12.52 3.11 3.47
N ILE A 39 12.59 2.51 2.28
CA ILE A 39 12.24 1.10 2.05
C ILE A 39 13.43 0.36 1.44
N THR A 40 13.61 -0.89 1.83
CA THR A 40 14.64 -1.79 1.31
C THR A 40 14.04 -3.16 1.06
N ALA A 41 14.58 -3.88 0.07
CA ALA A 41 14.27 -5.27 -0.18
C ALA A 41 15.57 -6.07 -0.26
N SER A 42 15.58 -7.29 0.26
CA SER A 42 16.76 -8.17 0.23
C SER A 42 17.18 -8.55 -1.20
N ALA A 43 16.24 -8.52 -2.15
CA ALA A 43 16.53 -8.69 -3.57
C ALA A 43 15.47 -7.99 -4.44
N THR A 44 15.85 -7.59 -5.64
CA THR A 44 14.97 -6.94 -6.62
C THR A 44 15.31 -7.45 -8.02
N CYS A 45 14.31 -7.61 -8.88
CA CYS A 45 14.56 -8.11 -10.23
C CYS A 45 15.44 -7.15 -11.05
N GLY A 46 16.28 -7.70 -11.92
CA GLY A 46 17.20 -6.91 -12.75
C GLY A 46 18.46 -6.39 -12.04
N TYR A 47 18.61 -6.62 -10.73
CA TYR A 47 19.83 -6.33 -9.95
C TYR A 47 20.61 -7.61 -9.63
N ASP A 48 21.90 -7.46 -9.33
CA ASP A 48 22.83 -8.55 -8.97
C ASP A 48 22.83 -9.69 -9.99
N LEU A 49 22.84 -9.32 -11.28
CA LEU A 49 22.87 -10.26 -12.38
C LEU A 49 24.31 -10.72 -12.68
N PRO A 50 24.49 -11.92 -13.25
CA PRO A 50 25.80 -12.39 -13.72
C PRO A 50 26.48 -11.39 -14.66
N ALA A 51 27.82 -11.40 -14.66
CA ALA A 51 28.60 -10.55 -15.55
C ALA A 51 28.20 -10.79 -17.03
N GLY A 52 27.86 -9.71 -17.73
CA GLY A 52 27.38 -9.76 -19.12
C GLY A 52 25.86 -9.79 -19.29
N GLN A 53 25.10 -9.99 -18.22
CA GLN A 53 23.63 -9.96 -18.26
C GLN A 53 23.10 -8.60 -17.78
N ASN A 54 22.32 -7.92 -18.62
CA ASN A 54 21.75 -6.60 -18.31
C ASN A 54 20.22 -6.61 -18.11
N GLN A 55 19.57 -7.76 -18.30
CA GLN A 55 18.13 -7.92 -18.18
C GLN A 55 17.78 -9.28 -17.58
N GLU A 56 16.69 -9.33 -16.83
CA GLU A 56 16.17 -10.54 -16.21
C GLU A 56 14.76 -10.85 -16.73
N LEU A 57 14.51 -12.10 -17.11
CA LEU A 57 13.19 -12.52 -17.59
C LEU A 57 12.30 -12.96 -16.44
N PHE A 58 11.03 -12.56 -16.47
CA PHE A 58 10.01 -13.09 -15.59
C PHE A 58 8.75 -13.43 -16.40
N CYS A 59 7.92 -14.33 -15.88
CA CYS A 59 6.68 -14.69 -16.54
C CYS A 59 5.52 -14.71 -15.55
N LYS A 60 4.42 -14.09 -15.94
CA LYS A 60 3.15 -14.14 -15.22
C LYS A 60 2.42 -15.40 -15.64
N LEU A 61 2.04 -16.22 -14.67
CA LEU A 61 1.15 -17.34 -14.93
C LEU A 61 -0.24 -16.77 -15.22
N ALA A 62 -0.64 -16.74 -16.49
CA ALA A 62 -2.04 -16.62 -16.84
C ALA A 62 -2.78 -17.89 -16.38
N THR A 63 -4.03 -17.74 -15.93
CA THR A 63 -4.86 -18.80 -15.34
C THR A 63 -4.86 -20.09 -16.18
N VAL A 64 -4.88 -21.23 -15.47
CA VAL A 64 -4.97 -22.61 -15.98
C VAL A 64 -5.95 -22.78 -17.16
N PRO A 65 -5.58 -23.55 -18.20
CA PRO A 65 -6.43 -23.74 -19.37
C PRO A 65 -7.68 -24.55 -19.03
N GLY A 66 -8.85 -24.10 -19.49
CA GLY A 66 -10.07 -24.92 -19.38
C GLY A 66 -11.43 -24.24 -19.53
N LYS A 67 -11.53 -22.90 -19.64
CA LYS A 67 -12.86 -22.26 -19.80
C LYS A 67 -13.01 -21.25 -20.95
N PHE A 68 -11.95 -20.61 -21.46
CA PHE A 68 -12.08 -19.52 -22.45
C PHE A 68 -10.95 -19.40 -23.49
N GLY A 69 -10.29 -20.49 -23.90
CA GLY A 69 -9.16 -20.40 -24.83
C GLY A 69 -7.89 -19.94 -24.13
N ILE A 70 -6.77 -20.54 -24.50
CA ILE A 70 -5.49 -20.38 -23.82
C ILE A 70 -4.76 -19.25 -24.53
N ASP A 71 -4.79 -18.05 -23.95
CA ASP A 71 -3.81 -17.02 -24.29
C ASP A 71 -2.64 -17.14 -23.30
N GLY A 72 -1.45 -17.30 -23.87
CA GLY A 72 -0.26 -17.88 -23.24
C GLY A 72 0.29 -17.20 -21.98
N LEU A 73 1.34 -17.83 -21.45
CA LEU A 73 2.23 -17.27 -20.44
C LEU A 73 2.72 -15.88 -20.88
N GLU A 74 2.34 -14.81 -20.16
CA GLU A 74 2.81 -13.45 -20.46
C GLU A 74 4.17 -13.25 -19.78
N CYS A 75 5.24 -13.19 -20.58
CA CYS A 75 6.58 -12.92 -20.08
C CYS A 75 6.99 -11.46 -20.29
N GLY A 76 7.73 -10.92 -19.32
CA GLY A 76 8.30 -9.59 -19.33
C GLY A 76 9.79 -9.62 -19.00
N GLU A 77 10.39 -8.43 -19.02
CA GLU A 77 11.80 -8.24 -18.71
C GLU A 77 11.96 -7.19 -17.62
N CYS A 78 12.81 -7.46 -16.64
CA CYS A 78 13.30 -6.50 -15.67
C CYS A 78 14.66 -5.94 -16.12
N ASN A 79 14.74 -4.63 -16.29
CA ASN A 79 15.99 -3.92 -16.60
C ASN A 79 15.99 -2.54 -15.91
N PRO A 80 16.81 -2.33 -14.86
CA PRO A 80 16.88 -1.07 -14.13
C PRO A 80 17.32 0.14 -14.97
N LYS A 81 17.91 -0.09 -16.14
CA LYS A 81 18.36 0.97 -17.07
C LYS A 81 17.25 1.42 -18.02
N VAL A 82 16.10 0.74 -18.05
CA VAL A 82 14.97 1.04 -18.94
C VAL A 82 13.75 1.35 -18.09
N THR A 83 13.30 2.60 -18.09
CA THR A 83 12.22 3.09 -17.21
C THR A 83 10.94 2.26 -17.25
N SER A 84 10.56 1.71 -18.41
CA SER A 84 9.36 0.87 -18.56
C SER A 84 9.53 -0.57 -18.07
N LYS A 85 10.76 -0.98 -17.75
CA LYS A 85 11.15 -2.33 -17.31
C LYS A 85 11.82 -2.30 -15.94
N ASP A 86 11.87 -1.13 -15.30
CA ASP A 86 12.42 -0.96 -13.97
C ASP A 86 11.31 -1.21 -12.94
N HIS A 87 11.62 -2.04 -11.94
CA HIS A 87 10.68 -2.49 -10.90
C HIS A 87 11.32 -2.40 -9.52
N GLN A 88 11.99 -1.28 -9.24
CA GLN A 88 12.70 -1.05 -7.99
C GLN A 88 11.79 -0.87 -6.76
N ILE A 89 12.33 -1.14 -5.57
CA ILE A 89 11.57 -1.21 -4.31
C ILE A 89 10.82 0.07 -3.94
N LYS A 90 11.30 1.25 -4.37
CA LYS A 90 10.61 2.53 -4.12
C LYS A 90 9.20 2.56 -4.72
N TYR A 91 8.96 1.84 -5.81
CA TYR A 91 7.65 1.80 -6.49
C TYR A 91 6.57 1.14 -5.63
N ALA A 92 6.93 0.36 -4.61
CA ALA A 92 5.95 -0.17 -3.65
C ALA A 92 5.29 0.91 -2.77
N ILE A 93 5.89 2.11 -2.66
CA ILE A 93 5.46 3.17 -1.73
C ILE A 93 5.48 4.57 -2.34
N ASP A 94 5.65 4.71 -3.66
CA ASP A 94 5.77 6.02 -4.31
C ASP A 94 4.41 6.68 -4.61
N GLY A 95 3.30 5.97 -4.37
CA GLY A 95 1.94 6.44 -4.60
C GLY A 95 1.51 6.40 -6.06
N THR A 96 2.26 5.73 -6.93
CA THR A 96 1.91 5.52 -8.34
C THR A 96 1.40 4.08 -8.60
N GLU A 97 0.97 3.80 -9.83
CA GLU A 97 0.58 2.44 -10.26
C GLU A 97 1.79 1.55 -10.62
N ARG A 98 3.02 2.05 -10.47
CA ARG A 98 4.22 1.24 -10.66
C ARG A 98 4.31 0.20 -9.54
N TRP A 99 5.00 -0.89 -9.81
CA TRP A 99 5.19 -1.96 -8.84
C TRP A 99 6.67 -2.31 -8.66
N TRP A 100 6.98 -2.84 -7.49
CA TRP A 100 8.24 -3.53 -7.22
C TRP A 100 8.10 -5.02 -7.57
N GLN A 101 9.19 -5.65 -8.02
CA GLN A 101 9.22 -7.07 -8.38
C GLN A 101 10.44 -7.76 -7.77
N SER A 102 10.21 -8.88 -7.08
CA SER A 102 11.26 -9.79 -6.62
C SER A 102 11.91 -10.50 -7.80
N PRO A 103 13.12 -11.06 -7.62
CA PRO A 103 13.67 -12.02 -8.58
C PRO A 103 12.73 -13.21 -8.85
N PRO A 104 12.73 -13.78 -10.06
CA PRO A 104 12.00 -14.99 -10.38
C PRO A 104 12.67 -16.23 -9.76
N LEU A 105 11.88 -17.26 -9.47
CA LEU A 105 12.39 -18.54 -8.94
C LEU A 105 13.30 -19.28 -9.93
N SER A 106 13.22 -18.97 -11.22
CA SER A 106 14.16 -19.45 -12.22
C SER A 106 15.60 -18.97 -11.97
N ARG A 107 15.80 -17.86 -11.25
CA ARG A 107 17.13 -17.39 -10.81
C ARG A 107 17.63 -18.11 -9.55
N GLY A 108 16.73 -18.73 -8.79
CA GLY A 108 17.10 -19.56 -7.65
C GLY A 108 16.01 -19.66 -6.58
N LEU A 109 15.99 -20.79 -5.88
CA LEU A 109 14.99 -21.08 -4.84
C LEU A 109 15.17 -20.24 -3.57
N GLN A 110 16.31 -19.58 -3.38
CA GLN A 110 16.50 -18.62 -2.29
C GLN A 110 15.52 -17.44 -2.39
N TYR A 111 15.01 -17.13 -3.59
CA TYR A 111 14.03 -16.07 -3.78
C TYR A 111 12.59 -16.49 -3.49
N ASN A 112 12.38 -17.71 -2.95
CA ASN A 112 11.11 -18.07 -2.29
C ASN A 112 10.88 -17.24 -1.02
N GLU A 113 11.95 -16.73 -0.42
CA GLU A 113 11.89 -15.87 0.75
C GLU A 113 12.62 -14.56 0.43
N ILE A 114 11.92 -13.43 0.60
CA ILE A 114 12.50 -12.10 0.48
C ILE A 114 12.02 -11.27 1.66
N ASN A 115 12.88 -10.36 2.12
CA ASN A 115 12.58 -9.46 3.22
C ASN A 115 12.41 -8.05 2.67
N ILE A 116 11.27 -7.41 2.99
CA ILE A 116 11.03 -5.99 2.74
C ILE A 116 11.02 -5.27 4.09
N THR A 117 11.85 -4.24 4.22
CA THR A 117 11.95 -3.45 5.44
C THR A 117 11.60 -2.01 5.13
N ILE A 118 10.60 -1.47 5.83
CA ILE A 118 10.21 -0.06 5.80
C ILE A 118 10.61 0.56 7.13
N ASP A 119 11.45 1.59 7.07
CA ASP A 119 11.85 2.38 8.23
C ASP A 119 10.88 3.56 8.39
N LEU A 120 10.03 3.47 9.41
CA LEU A 120 9.03 4.50 9.71
C LEU A 120 9.64 5.70 10.46
N GLY A 121 10.83 5.54 11.07
CA GLY A 121 11.59 6.58 11.74
C GLY A 121 10.97 7.14 13.04
N GLN A 122 10.26 6.31 13.79
CA GLN A 122 9.52 6.68 15.00
C GLN A 122 9.80 5.72 16.16
#